data_AF-A0A519KRK3-F1
#
_entry.id   AF-A0A519KRK3-F1
#
_cell.length_a   1.000
_cell.length_b   1.000
_cell.length_c   1.000
_cell.angle_alpha   90.00
_cell.angle_beta   90.00
_cell.angle_gamma   90.00
#
_symmetry.space_group_name_H-M   'P 1'
#
loop_
_entity.id
_entity.type
_entity.pdbx_description
1 polymer ?
#
loop_
_entity_poly.entity_id
_entity_poly.type
_entity_poly.pdbx_seq_one_letter_code
_entity_poly.pdbx_strand_id
1 'polypeptide(L)'
;LTAPQMTVLVGGLRVLGVNHGASENGVLTDRPGQLTNDFFVNLLDMKTAWKQVDDQSDETFVGSDRETHERRWTATRTDLVFGSNSQLRALAEVYASADAGETFVRDFVKTWVQVMENDRYDLPKRALHAEKVAA
;
A
#
# COMPACT_ATOMS: atom_id res chain seq x y z
N LEU A 1 -15.00 0.66 -1.13
CA LEU A 1 -13.81 1.48 -0.84
C LEU A 1 -13.68 2.54 -1.91
N THR A 2 -13.29 3.76 -1.56
CA THR A 2 -12.86 4.77 -2.53
C THR A 2 -11.42 4.51 -3.00
N ALA A 3 -10.95 5.18 -4.06
CA ALA A 3 -9.57 5.02 -4.52
C ALA A 3 -8.53 5.36 -3.42
N PRO A 4 -8.62 6.48 -2.66
CA PRO A 4 -7.71 6.74 -1.55
C PRO A 4 -7.73 5.67 -0.45
N GLN A 5 -8.93 5.19 -0.09
CA GLN A 5 -9.09 4.12 0.91
C GLN A 5 -8.41 2.83 0.47
N MET A 6 -8.60 2.45 -0.80
CA MET A 6 -7.96 1.27 -1.36
C MET A 6 -6.43 1.44 -1.40
N THR A 7 -5.93 2.63 -1.78
CA THR A 7 -4.51 2.96 -1.76
C THR A 7 -3.89 2.74 -0.39
N VAL A 8 -4.39 3.40 0.67
CA VAL A 8 -3.80 3.25 2.01
C VAL A 8 -3.86 1.81 2.49
N LEU A 9 -4.98 1.13 2.26
CA LEU A 9 -5.19 -0.24 2.72
C LEU A 9 -4.19 -1.19 2.08
N VAL A 10 -3.97 -1.11 0.77
CA VAL A 10 -2.97 -1.96 0.09
C VAL A 10 -1.57 -1.65 0.59
N GLY A 11 -1.18 -0.38 0.63
CA GLY A 11 0.16 0.01 1.09
C GLY A 11 0.46 -0.46 2.52
N GLY A 12 -0.51 -0.33 3.42
CA GLY A 12 -0.37 -0.77 4.81
C GLY A 12 -0.34 -2.29 4.96
N LEU A 13 -1.22 -3.03 4.27
CA LEU A 13 -1.22 -4.49 4.35
C LEU A 13 0.08 -5.10 3.79
N ARG A 14 0.69 -4.47 2.78
CA ARG A 14 1.99 -4.89 2.25
C ARG A 14 3.12 -4.79 3.28
N VAL A 15 3.27 -3.65 3.95
CA VAL A 15 4.33 -3.48 4.97
C VAL A 15 4.07 -4.31 6.23
N LEU A 16 2.80 -4.64 6.51
CA LEU A 16 2.44 -5.57 7.60
C LEU A 16 2.74 -7.04 7.25
N GLY A 17 3.07 -7.36 6.00
CA GLY A 17 3.48 -8.70 5.60
C GLY A 17 2.35 -9.75 5.58
N VAL A 18 1.10 -9.33 5.40
CA VAL A 18 -0.07 -10.24 5.42
C VAL A 18 -0.39 -10.87 4.04
N ASN A 19 0.64 -11.06 3.21
CA ASN A 19 0.49 -11.65 1.89
C ASN A 19 0.20 -13.14 1.96
N HIS A 20 -0.56 -13.64 0.98
CA HIS A 20 -0.83 -15.08 0.85
C HIS A 20 0.47 -15.87 0.69
N GLY A 21 0.58 -17.01 1.38
CA GLY A 21 1.75 -17.88 1.32
C GLY A 21 3.05 -17.22 1.81
N ALA A 22 2.96 -16.15 2.60
CA ALA A 22 4.12 -15.34 3.04
C ALA A 22 4.97 -14.81 1.87
N SER A 23 4.35 -14.52 0.72
CA SER A 23 5.03 -13.93 -0.43
C SER A 23 5.62 -12.55 -0.10
N GLU A 24 6.85 -12.31 -0.55
CA GLU A 24 7.55 -11.02 -0.41
C GLU A 24 7.13 -9.99 -1.46
N ASN A 25 6.27 -10.36 -2.41
CA ASN A 25 5.85 -9.47 -3.48
C ASN A 25 5.13 -8.22 -2.92
N GLY A 26 5.66 -7.05 -3.28
CA GLY A 26 5.12 -5.76 -2.85
C GLY A 26 5.44 -5.40 -1.39
N VAL A 27 6.21 -6.22 -0.66
CA VAL A 27 6.69 -5.87 0.70
C VAL A 27 7.88 -4.92 0.58
N LEU A 28 7.62 -3.67 0.20
CA LEU A 28 8.65 -2.66 -0.06
C LEU A 28 9.05 -1.96 1.25
N THR A 29 9.63 -2.70 2.19
CA THR A 29 10.13 -2.18 3.48
C THR A 29 11.18 -3.10 4.06
N ASP A 30 12.15 -2.54 4.78
CA ASP A 30 13.12 -3.29 5.59
C ASP A 30 12.61 -3.56 7.02
N ARG A 31 11.38 -3.12 7.35
CA ARG A 31 10.78 -3.26 8.67
C ARG A 31 9.40 -3.95 8.61
N PRO A 32 9.29 -5.19 8.10
CA PRO A 32 8.01 -5.89 8.04
C PRO A 32 7.31 -5.96 9.40
N GLY A 33 5.98 -5.78 9.40
CA GLY A 33 5.16 -5.76 10.60
C GLY A 33 5.03 -4.38 11.27
N GLN A 34 5.78 -3.37 10.82
CA GLN A 34 5.59 -1.98 11.24
C GLN A 34 4.69 -1.23 10.26
N LEU A 35 3.59 -0.66 10.76
CA LEU A 35 2.69 0.15 9.93
C LEU A 35 3.35 1.49 9.58
N THR A 36 3.87 1.58 8.37
CA THR A 36 4.62 2.73 7.83
C THR A 36 4.22 3.01 6.39
N ASN A 37 4.51 4.21 5.88
CA ASN A 37 4.27 4.57 4.47
C ASN A 37 5.40 4.10 3.53
N ASP A 38 6.29 3.20 3.99
CA ASP A 38 7.46 2.70 3.27
C ASP A 38 7.10 2.14 1.88
N PHE A 39 5.93 1.49 1.75
CA PHE A 39 5.45 1.00 0.46
C PHE A 39 5.46 2.08 -0.62
N PHE A 40 4.92 3.26 -0.33
CA PHE A 40 4.83 4.34 -1.32
C PHE A 40 6.17 5.03 -1.52
N VAL A 41 6.94 5.24 -0.45
CA VAL A 41 8.28 5.83 -0.52
C VAL A 41 9.18 5.01 -1.45
N ASN A 42 9.21 3.70 -1.26
CA ASN A 42 10.05 2.79 -2.05
C ASN A 42 9.50 2.53 -3.46
N LEU A 43 8.17 2.51 -3.63
CA LEU A 43 7.55 2.37 -4.95
C LEU A 43 7.88 3.57 -5.87
N LEU A 44 7.87 4.78 -5.31
CA LEU A 44 8.10 6.01 -6.05
C LEU A 44 9.58 6.44 -6.09
N ASP A 45 10.48 5.69 -5.45
CA ASP A 45 11.91 5.93 -5.55
C ASP A 45 12.40 5.65 -6.98
N MET A 46 12.81 6.73 -7.65
CA MET A 46 13.32 6.70 -9.01
C MET A 46 14.68 5.99 -9.13
N LYS A 47 15.34 5.65 -8.03
CA LYS A 47 16.53 4.78 -8.05
C LYS A 47 16.20 3.33 -8.35
N THR A 48 14.94 2.92 -8.18
CA THR A 48 14.50 1.57 -8.54
C THR A 48 14.01 1.53 -9.99
N ALA A 49 14.48 0.55 -10.76
CA ALA A 49 13.97 0.21 -12.09
C ALA A 49 13.28 -1.14 -12.04
N TRP A 50 12.04 -1.17 -12.56
CA TRP A 50 11.19 -2.36 -12.58
C TRP A 50 11.25 -3.03 -13.94
N LYS A 51 11.46 -4.35 -13.95
CA LYS A 51 11.42 -5.19 -15.14
C LYS A 51 10.57 -6.42 -14.90
N GLN A 52 9.76 -6.79 -15.88
CA GLN A 52 8.97 -8.01 -15.85
C GLN A 52 9.89 -9.23 -15.96
N VAL A 53 9.58 -10.29 -15.20
CA VAL A 53 10.38 -11.53 -15.13
C VAL A 53 9.79 -12.63 -16.01
N ASP A 54 8.47 -12.70 -16.14
CA ASP A 54 7.75 -13.72 -16.92
C ASP A 54 6.42 -13.16 -17.46
N ASP A 55 6.02 -13.65 -18.64
CA ASP A 55 4.80 -13.29 -19.37
C ASP A 55 3.60 -14.21 -19.07
N GLN A 56 3.81 -15.34 -18.37
CA GLN A 56 2.79 -16.42 -18.33
C GLN A 56 1.94 -16.54 -17.05
N SER A 57 2.28 -15.90 -15.92
CA SER A 57 1.41 -15.88 -14.72
C SER A 57 1.66 -14.63 -13.89
N ASP A 58 0.58 -13.99 -13.39
CA ASP A 58 0.56 -12.78 -12.53
C ASP A 58 1.88 -12.01 -12.58
N GLU A 59 2.08 -11.31 -13.72
CA GLU A 59 3.36 -10.72 -14.16
C GLU A 59 4.17 -10.23 -12.95
N THR A 60 5.16 -11.02 -12.56
CA THR A 60 6.04 -10.68 -11.45
C THR A 60 7.13 -9.78 -12.00
N PHE A 61 7.42 -8.71 -11.26
CA PHE A 61 8.42 -7.72 -11.60
C PHE A 61 9.54 -7.74 -10.58
N VAL A 62 10.77 -7.57 -11.05
CA VAL A 62 11.95 -7.33 -10.21
C VAL A 62 12.29 -5.85 -10.26
N GLY A 63 12.36 -5.24 -9.08
CA GLY A 63 12.91 -3.91 -8.86
C GLY A 63 14.40 -4.02 -8.59
N SER A 64 15.21 -3.36 -9.41
CA SER A 64 16.68 -3.31 -9.27
C SER A 64 17.16 -1.87 -9.11
N ASP A 65 18.24 -1.68 -8.39
CA ASP A 65 18.93 -0.39 -8.32
C ASP A 65 19.41 0.01 -9.73
N ARG A 66 19.18 1.26 -10.13
CA ARG A 66 19.52 1.73 -11.49
C ARG A 66 21.02 1.84 -11.75
N GLU A 67 21.82 2.07 -10.72
CA GLU A 67 23.27 2.28 -10.86
C GLU A 67 24.04 0.95 -10.75
N THR A 68 23.68 0.14 -9.75
CA THR A 68 24.39 -1.11 -9.43
C THR A 68 23.76 -2.34 -10.08
N HIS A 69 22.52 -2.26 -10.54
CA HIS A 69 21.71 -3.37 -11.04
C HIS A 69 21.41 -4.46 -9.99
N GLU A 70 21.69 -4.20 -8.71
CA GLU A 70 21.36 -5.13 -7.63
C GLU A 70 19.85 -5.22 -7.43
N ARG A 71 19.34 -6.45 -7.27
CA ARG A 71 17.92 -6.69 -7.00
C ARG A 71 17.58 -6.16 -5.61
N ARG A 72 16.57 -5.28 -5.55
CA ARG A 72 16.03 -4.71 -4.32
C ARG A 72 14.71 -5.35 -3.91
N TRP A 73 13.77 -5.45 -4.86
CA TRP A 73 12.38 -5.79 -4.56
C TRP A 73 11.78 -6.76 -5.58
N THR A 74 10.71 -7.44 -5.21
CA THR A 74 9.75 -8.03 -6.16
C THR A 74 8.37 -7.48 -5.94
N ALA A 75 7.59 -7.43 -7.01
CA ALA A 75 6.24 -6.89 -7.01
C ALA A 75 5.39 -7.56 -8.08
N THR A 76 4.08 -7.38 -7.99
CA THR A 76 3.10 -7.79 -9.00
C THR A 76 2.49 -6.55 -9.67
N ARG A 77 1.68 -6.76 -10.70
CA ARG A 77 0.84 -5.70 -11.29
C ARG A 77 0.00 -4.96 -10.24
N THR A 78 -0.50 -5.66 -9.23
CA THR A 78 -1.33 -5.06 -8.17
C THR A 78 -0.57 -4.05 -7.32
N ASP A 79 0.76 -4.17 -7.26
CA ASP A 79 1.61 -3.25 -6.52
C ASP A 79 2.05 -2.10 -7.43
N LEU A 80 2.49 -2.42 -8.66
CA LEU A 80 3.02 -1.43 -9.60
C LEU A 80 1.94 -0.54 -10.24
N VAL A 81 0.66 -0.90 -10.14
CA VAL A 81 -0.44 -0.06 -10.63
C VAL A 81 -0.46 1.31 -9.92
N PHE A 82 -0.05 1.37 -8.66
CA PHE A 82 0.05 2.62 -7.90
C PHE A 82 1.19 3.53 -8.37
N GLY A 83 2.18 2.99 -9.08
CA GLY A 83 3.27 3.77 -9.68
C GLY A 83 3.02 4.15 -11.15
N SER A 84 2.06 3.51 -11.82
CA SER A 84 1.84 3.60 -13.28
C SER A 84 0.51 4.25 -13.69
N ASN A 85 -0.58 4.01 -12.97
CA ASN A 85 -1.85 4.69 -13.24
C ASN A 85 -1.75 6.14 -12.73
N SER A 86 -2.05 7.13 -13.58
CA SER A 86 -1.85 8.55 -13.26
C SER A 86 -2.63 9.02 -12.02
N GLN A 87 -3.85 8.53 -11.82
CA GLN A 87 -4.66 8.91 -10.65
C GLN A 87 -4.17 8.21 -9.38
N LEU A 88 -3.87 6.91 -9.44
CA LEU A 88 -3.36 6.18 -8.29
C LEU A 88 -1.96 6.66 -7.89
N ARG A 89 -1.15 7.04 -8.86
CA ARG A 89 0.17 7.66 -8.63
C ARG A 89 0.05 8.97 -7.89
N ALA A 90 -0.88 9.85 -8.26
CA ALA A 90 -1.10 11.08 -7.53
C ALA A 90 -1.48 10.81 -6.06
N LEU A 91 -2.25 9.75 -5.78
CA LEU A 91 -2.56 9.34 -4.40
C LEU A 91 -1.34 8.75 -3.69
N ALA A 92 -0.53 7.95 -4.37
CA ALA A 92 0.71 7.40 -3.82
C ALA A 92 1.71 8.51 -3.46
N GLU A 93 1.82 9.57 -4.28
CA GLU A 93 2.71 10.72 -4.04
C GLU A 93 2.32 11.49 -2.78
N VAL A 94 1.03 11.60 -2.47
CA VAL A 94 0.56 12.16 -1.19
C VAL A 94 1.07 11.33 -0.02
N TYR A 95 0.88 10.01 -0.05
CA TYR A 95 1.30 9.16 1.07
C TYR A 95 2.81 8.89 1.14
N ALA A 96 3.55 9.08 0.05
CA ALA A 96 5.02 9.02 0.03
C ALA A 96 5.69 10.30 0.52
N SER A 97 4.94 11.40 0.68
CA SER A 97 5.49 12.68 1.13
C SER A 97 6.09 12.56 2.54
N ALA A 98 7.14 13.32 2.81
CA ALA A 98 7.94 13.19 4.04
C ALA A 98 7.15 13.49 5.33
N ASP A 99 6.07 14.27 5.24
CA ASP A 99 5.16 14.65 6.32
C ASP A 99 3.90 13.77 6.39
N ALA A 100 3.74 12.80 5.49
CA ALA A 100 2.51 12.03 5.37
C ALA A 100 2.43 10.81 6.30
N GLY A 101 3.49 10.48 7.05
CA GLY A 101 3.55 9.27 7.88
C GLY A 101 2.40 9.13 8.88
N GLU A 102 2.10 10.20 9.64
CA GLU A 102 0.99 10.21 10.60
C GLU A 102 -0.37 10.13 9.90
N THR A 103 -0.54 10.89 8.81
CA THR A 103 -1.77 10.88 8.01
C THR A 103 -2.03 9.51 7.40
N PHE A 104 -1.00 8.83 6.91
CA PHE A 104 -1.09 7.47 6.39
C PHE A 104 -1.60 6.48 7.46
N VAL A 105 -1.02 6.51 8.66
CA VAL A 105 -1.44 5.61 9.75
C VAL A 105 -2.90 5.85 10.12
N ARG A 106 -3.30 7.11 10.29
CA ARG A 106 -4.69 7.48 10.61
C ARG A 106 -5.67 7.01 9.54
N ASP A 107 -5.35 7.26 8.27
CA ASP A 107 -6.21 6.90 7.14
C ASP A 107 -6.29 5.38 6.94
N PHE A 108 -5.18 4.66 7.16
CA PHE A 108 -5.15 3.21 7.18
C PHE A 108 -6.08 2.64 8.25
N VAL A 109 -5.94 3.09 9.51
CA VAL A 109 -6.77 2.62 10.63
C VAL A 109 -8.24 2.92 10.37
N LYS A 110 -8.57 4.14 9.94
CA LYS A 110 -9.95 4.52 9.61
C LYS A 110 -10.55 3.62 8.51
N THR A 111 -9.76 3.30 7.49
CA THR A 111 -10.20 2.43 6.40
C THR A 111 -10.34 0.99 6.85
N TRP A 112 -9.39 0.48 7.65
CA TRP A 112 -9.45 -0.86 8.23
C TRP A 112 -10.72 -1.05 9.07
N VAL A 113 -11.00 -0.12 9.98
CA VAL A 113 -12.22 -0.13 10.80
C VAL A 113 -13.47 -0.12 9.92
N GLN A 114 -13.50 0.73 8.88
CA GLN A 114 -14.63 0.71 7.94
C GLN A 114 -14.83 -0.66 7.29
N VAL A 115 -13.78 -1.36 6.88
CA VAL A 115 -13.89 -2.70 6.30
C VAL A 115 -14.42 -3.71 7.32
N MET A 116 -13.90 -3.66 8.56
CA MET A 116 -14.29 -4.57 9.65
C MET A 116 -15.74 -4.37 10.12
N GLU A 117 -16.36 -3.23 9.81
CA GLU A 117 -17.74 -2.90 10.21
C GLU A 117 -18.78 -3.10 9.10
N ASN A 118 -18.39 -3.52 7.89
CA ASN A 118 -19.29 -3.54 6.73
C ASN A 118 -20.52 -4.44 6.89
N ASP A 119 -20.49 -5.45 7.78
CA ASP A 119 -21.57 -6.40 8.02
C ASP A 119 -22.31 -6.16 9.35
N ARG A 120 -21.95 -5.12 10.11
CA ARG A 120 -22.53 -4.77 11.42
C ARG A 120 -23.88 -4.10 11.31
N TYR A 121 -24.82 -4.76 10.64
CA TYR A 121 -26.21 -4.31 10.48
C TYR A 121 -27.00 -4.29 11.80
N ASP A 122 -26.46 -4.88 12.86
CA ASP A 122 -26.97 -4.80 14.23
C ASP A 122 -26.79 -3.40 14.87
N LEU A 123 -25.82 -2.61 14.37
CA LEU A 123 -25.56 -1.27 14.89
C LEU A 123 -26.42 -0.20 14.20
N PRO A 124 -26.99 0.76 14.95
CA PRO A 124 -27.71 1.87 14.34
C PRO A 124 -26.72 2.79 13.58
N LYS A 125 -27.10 3.19 12.36
CA LYS A 125 -26.26 4.02 11.45
C LYS A 125 -25.63 5.28 12.07
N ARG A 126 -26.19 5.83 13.16
CA ARG A 126 -25.68 7.03 13.86
C ARG A 126 -24.45 6.75 14.74
N ALA A 127 -24.25 5.53 15.23
CA ALA A 127 -23.08 5.19 16.06
C ALA A 127 -21.78 5.19 15.24
N LEU A 128 -21.84 4.74 13.97
CA LEU A 128 -20.70 4.62 13.06
C LEU A 128 -20.07 5.95 12.61
N HIS A 129 -20.75 7.09 12.80
CA HIS A 129 -20.21 8.42 12.46
C HIS A 129 -19.82 9.24 13.69
N ALA A 130 -20.43 9.02 14.85
CA ALA A 130 -20.13 9.78 16.07
C ALA A 130 -18.74 9.44 16.66
N GLU A 131 -18.31 8.18 16.55
CA GLU A 131 -16.98 7.75 17.03
C GLU A 131 -15.84 8.18 16.10
N LYS A 132 -16.10 8.30 14.78
CA LYS A 132 -15.09 8.65 13.76
C LYS A 132 -14.72 10.15 13.73
N VAL A 133 -15.35 10.97 14.56
CA VAL A 133 -15.05 12.41 14.72
C VAL A 133 -14.37 12.71 16.06
N ALA A 134 -14.35 11.74 16.98
CA ALA A 134 -13.84 11.90 18.35
C ALA A 134 -12.42 11.31 18.57
N ALA A 135 -11.81 10.71 17.54
CA ALA A 135 -10.45 10.17 17.53
C ALA A 135 -9.66 10.73 16.35
#